data_AF-N0AZA6-F1
#
_entry.id   AF-N0AZA6-F1
#
_cell.length_a   1.000
_cell.length_b   1.000
_cell.length_c   1.000
_cell.angle_alpha   90.00
_cell.angle_beta   90.00
_cell.angle_gamma   90.00
#
_symmetry.space_group_name_H-M   'P 1'
#
loop_
_entity.id
_entity.type
_entity.pdbx_description
1 polymer ?
#
loop_
_entity_poly.entity_id
_entity_poly.type
_entity_poly.pdbx_seq_one_letter_code
_entity_poly.pdbx_strand_id
1 'polypeptide(L)' 'MTAEIVNLNKVRKARERANRERDAQENRLKYGQTKSERNLFETRNRKWQSDLDASRRESDGIVDDDDTGPSNAS' A
#
# COMPACT_ATOMS: atom_id res chain seq x y z
N MET A 1 18.69 -21.50 -37.26
CA MET A 1 18.34 -20.70 -36.07
C MET A 1 18.57 -19.25 -36.40
N THR A 2 17.52 -18.42 -36.44
CA THR A 2 17.61 -17.00 -36.82
C THR A 2 17.79 -16.16 -35.56
N ALA A 3 18.93 -15.49 -35.42
CA ALA A 3 19.15 -14.56 -34.32
C ALA A 3 18.28 -13.30 -34.54
N GLU A 4 17.41 -13.00 -33.58
CA GLU A 4 16.57 -11.80 -33.61
C GLU A 4 17.43 -10.59 -33.23
N ILE A 5 17.70 -9.72 -34.20
CA ILE A 5 18.51 -8.51 -33.98
C ILE A 5 17.62 -7.47 -33.27
N VAL A 6 17.71 -7.46 -31.94
CA VAL A 6 16.95 -6.51 -31.10
C VAL A 6 17.63 -5.14 -31.06
N ASN A 7 16.84 -4.09 -31.32
CA ASN A 7 17.32 -2.72 -31.23
C ASN A 7 17.21 -2.21 -29.78
N LEU A 8 18.36 -2.10 -29.11
CA LEU A 8 18.46 -1.68 -27.70
C LEU A 8 17.87 -0.27 -27.45
N ASN A 9 17.90 0.63 -28.44
CA ASN A 9 17.29 1.96 -28.30
C ASN A 9 15.76 1.86 -28.24
N LYS A 10 15.15 0.95 -29.01
CA LYS A 10 13.70 0.71 -28.95
C LYS A 10 13.30 0.14 -27.59
N VAL A 11 14.09 -0.79 -27.06
CA VAL A 11 13.87 -1.39 -25.73
C VAL A 11 13.97 -0.33 -24.63
N ARG A 12 15.01 0.52 -24.65
CA ARG A 12 15.14 1.63 -23.69
C ARG A 12 13.93 2.57 -23.73
N LYS A 13 13.53 3.01 -24.93
CA LYS A 13 12.37 3.90 -25.12
C LYS A 13 11.06 3.26 -24.65
N ALA A 14 10.89 1.95 -24.85
CA ALA A 14 9.73 1.22 -24.35
C ALA A 14 9.70 1.21 -22.82
N ARG A 15 10.84 0.94 -22.17
CA ARG A 15 10.97 0.99 -20.70
C ARG A 15 10.68 2.39 -20.14
N GLU A 16 11.22 3.43 -20.76
CA GLU A 16 10.97 4.82 -20.35
C GLU A 16 9.51 5.23 -20.51
N ARG A 17 8.84 4.77 -21.57
CA ARG A 17 7.40 5.01 -21.75
C ARG A 17 6.59 4.30 -20.67
N ALA A 18 6.88 3.03 -20.39
CA ALA A 18 6.21 2.27 -19.35
C ALA A 18 6.40 2.90 -17.96
N ASN A 19 7.60 3.38 -17.64
CA ASN A 19 7.84 4.09 -16.37
C ASN A 19 7.02 5.39 -16.28
N ARG A 20 7.04 6.22 -17.33
CA ARG A 20 6.21 7.43 -17.37
C ARG A 20 4.71 7.15 -17.23
N GLU A 21 4.23 6.05 -17.78
CA GLU A 21 2.83 5.63 -17.63
C GLU A 21 2.51 5.22 -16.19
N ARG A 22 3.41 4.50 -15.51
CA ARG A 22 3.26 4.18 -14.07
C ARG A 22 3.24 5.44 -13.22
N ASP A 23 4.18 6.35 -13.44
CA ASP A 23 4.25 7.62 -12.70
C ASP A 23 2.98 8.45 -12.94
N ALA A 24 2.47 8.48 -14.17
CA ALA A 24 1.22 9.15 -14.50
C ALA A 24 0.01 8.51 -13.82
N GLN A 25 -0.03 7.18 -13.70
CA GLN A 25 -1.10 6.48 -12.96
C GLN A 25 -1.05 6.83 -11.46
N GLU A 26 0.13 6.78 -10.85
CA GLU A 26 0.31 7.21 -9.45
C GLU A 26 -0.13 8.65 -9.25
N ASN A 27 0.24 9.56 -10.16
CA ASN A 27 -0.13 10.96 -10.06
C ASN A 27 -1.63 11.18 -10.27
N ARG A 28 -2.31 10.40 -11.11
CA ARG A 28 -3.78 10.44 -11.22
C ARG A 28 -4.45 9.99 -9.93
N LEU A 29 -3.92 8.97 -9.26
CA LEU A 29 -4.45 8.52 -7.98
C LEU A 29 -4.20 9.55 -6.86
N LYS A 30 -2.98 10.08 -6.79
CA LYS A 30 -2.56 11.03 -5.75
C LYS A 30 -3.15 12.44 -5.94
N TYR A 31 -3.17 12.93 -7.18
CA TYR A 31 -3.48 14.32 -7.51
C TYR A 31 -4.68 14.51 -8.45
N GLY A 32 -5.20 13.44 -9.05
CA GLY A 32 -6.38 13.51 -9.92
C GLY A 32 -7.71 13.54 -9.19
N GLN A 33 -7.73 13.33 -7.87
CA GLN A 33 -8.92 13.49 -7.05
C GLN A 33 -9.16 14.97 -6.73
N THR A 34 -10.40 15.43 -6.94
CA THR A 34 -10.81 16.77 -6.53
C THR A 34 -10.85 16.90 -5.00
N LYS A 35 -10.74 18.12 -4.47
CA LYS A 35 -10.78 18.37 -3.01
C LYS A 35 -12.08 17.86 -2.38
N SER A 36 -13.20 17.98 -3.09
CA SER A 36 -14.51 17.50 -2.67
C SER A 36 -14.57 15.98 -2.57
N GLU A 37 -14.05 15.25 -3.56
CA GLU A 37 -14.03 13.78 -3.55
C GLU A 37 -13.14 13.24 -2.43
N ARG A 38 -11.96 13.85 -2.24
CA ARG A 38 -11.05 13.48 -1.15
C ARG A 38 -11.70 13.67 0.22
N ASN A 39 -12.39 14.79 0.43
CA ASN A 39 -13.10 15.06 1.69
C ASN A 39 -14.25 14.07 1.92
N LEU A 40 -15.04 13.75 0.90
CA LEU A 40 -16.09 12.73 1.00
C LEU A 40 -15.52 11.36 1.36
N PHE A 41 -14.39 10.97 0.77
CA PHE A 41 -13.72 9.72 1.11
C PHE A 41 -13.19 9.74 2.55
N GLU A 42 -12.53 10.81 2.97
CA GLU A 42 -11.97 10.97 4.32
C GLU A 42 -13.06 10.96 5.40
N THR A 43 -14.16 11.68 5.18
CA THR A 43 -15.31 11.71 6.10
C THR A 43 -15.96 10.34 6.23
N ARG A 44 -16.13 9.61 5.11
CA ARG A 44 -16.61 8.24 5.11
C ARG A 44 -15.66 7.31 5.88
N ASN A 45 -14.36 7.42 5.65
CA ASN A 45 -13.37 6.60 6.31
C ASN A 45 -13.30 6.88 7.82
N ARG A 46 -13.40 8.15 8.22
CA ARG A 46 -13.49 8.56 9.62
C ARG A 46 -14.74 7.99 10.29
N LYS A 47 -15.89 8.03 9.61
CA LYS A 47 -17.12 7.41 10.12
C LYS A 47 -16.93 5.91 10.32
N TRP A 48 -16.38 5.21 9.33
CA TRP A 48 -16.09 3.78 9.45
C TRP A 48 -15.11 3.46 10.58
N GLN A 49 -14.06 4.24 10.76
CA GLN A 49 -13.14 4.08 11.89
C GLN A 49 -13.85 4.30 13.22
N SER A 50 -14.63 5.38 13.34
CA SER A 50 -15.42 5.64 14.54
C SER A 50 -16.43 4.54 14.84
N ASP A 51 -17.07 3.98 13.80
CA ASP A 51 -18.02 2.87 13.94
C ASP A 51 -17.31 1.58 14.38
N LEU A 52 -16.11 1.31 13.85
CA LEU A 52 -15.26 0.19 14.26
C LEU A 52 -14.77 0.35 15.70
N ASP A 53 -14.30 1.55 16.06
CA ASP A 53 -13.82 1.86 17.41
C ASP A 53 -14.97 1.76 18.43
N ALA A 54 -16.16 2.27 18.11
CA ALA A 54 -17.34 2.12 18.96
C ALA A 54 -17.84 0.67 19.08
N SER A 55 -17.64 -0.12 18.02
CA SER A 55 -17.99 -1.54 18.00
C SER A 55 -16.89 -2.44 18.60
N ARG A 56 -15.72 -1.87 18.88
CA ARG A 56 -14.61 -2.57 19.54
C ARG A 56 -14.99 -2.83 20.98
N ARG A 57 -15.51 -4.02 21.22
CA ARG A 57 -15.61 -4.57 22.57
C ARG A 57 -14.18 -4.89 23.02
N GLU A 58 -13.84 -4.52 24.24
CA GLU A 58 -12.62 -4.98 24.91
C GLU A 58 -12.72 -6.50 25.07
N SER A 59 -12.36 -7.26 24.04
CA SER A 59 -11.96 -8.65 24.23
C SER A 59 -10.56 -8.60 24.82
N ASP A 60 -10.53 -8.80 26.14
CA ASP A 60 -9.46 -9.35 26.95
C ASP A 60 -8.04 -8.83 26.73
N GLY A 61 -7.41 -8.47 27.85
CA GLY A 61 -5.97 -8.36 27.93
C GLY A 61 -5.31 -9.69 27.59
N ILE A 62 -5.02 -9.90 26.31
CA ILE A 62 -3.84 -10.65 25.91
C ILE A 62 -2.67 -9.70 26.16
N VAL A 63 -2.35 -9.62 27.44
CA VAL A 63 -1.00 -9.40 27.89
C VAL A 63 -0.26 -10.66 27.43
N ASP A 64 0.32 -10.65 26.23
CA ASP A 64 1.42 -11.57 25.91
C ASP A 64 2.65 -11.06 26.69
N ASP A 65 2.58 -11.15 28.01
CA ASP A 65 3.71 -11.18 28.92
C ASP A 65 3.97 -12.66 29.21
N ASP A 66 4.35 -13.39 28.16
CA ASP A 66 4.95 -14.71 28.29
C ASP A 66 6.46 -14.57 28.04
N ASP A 67 7.09 -14.12 29.11
CA ASP A 67 8.24 -14.75 29.73
C ASP A 67 9.59 -14.74 28.99
N THR A 68 10.47 -13.94 29.56
CA THR A 68 11.90 -13.92 29.32
C THR A 68 12.53 -15.21 29.85
N GLY A 69 12.48 -16.28 29.06
CA GLY A 69 13.43 -17.41 29.04
C GLY A 69 13.37 -18.44 30.19
N PRO A 70 13.50 -19.74 29.88
CA PRO A 70 14.12 -20.68 30.79
C PRO A 70 15.63 -20.69 30.54
N SER A 71 16.38 -20.13 31.48
CA SER A 71 17.71 -20.62 31.79
C SER A 71 17.58 -22.06 32.32
N ASN A 72 18.06 -23.03 31.54
CA ASN A 72 18.36 -24.37 32.02
C ASN A 72 19.68 -24.77 31.34
N ALA A 73 20.84 -24.57 31.96
CA ALA A 73 21.38 -25.38 33.06
C ALA A 73 21.40 -26.89 32.72
N SER A 74 22.31 -27.28 31.83
CA SER A 74 23.18 -28.48 31.93
C SER A 74 24.16 -28.50 30.77
#